data_AF-A0A6A2SDF9-F1
#
_entry.id   AF-A0A6A2SDF9-F1
#
_cell.length_a   1.000
_cell.length_b   1.000
_cell.length_c   1.000
_cell.angle_alpha   90.00
_cell.angle_beta   90.00
_cell.angle_gamma   90.00
#
_symmetry.space_group_name_H-M   'P 1'
#
loop_
_entity.id
_entity.type
_entity.pdbx_description
1 polymer ?
#
loop_
_entity_poly.entity_id
_entity_poly.type
_entity_poly.pdbx_seq_one_letter_code
_entity_poly.pdbx_strand_id
1 'polypeptide(L)'
;MKKYENYVSALNSLRKAPEQDLGNDFIQSGIIDKFGLQFELGWKLFKALLAYEGDPVSASGSPRDVLKTAFQYYDFMDESLWLRMLRDRNDSAHIYDEERARRLVDAIIVDYIPEFERVNQGLVVRYGEALND
;
A
#
# COMPACT_ATOMS: atom_id res chain seq x y z
N MET A 1 -14.47 8.15 -6.52
CA MET A 1 -14.46 7.22 -5.36
C MET A 1 -13.58 7.75 -4.24
N LYS A 2 -14.14 7.90 -3.02
CA LYS A 2 -13.38 8.44 -1.87
C LYS A 2 -12.16 7.60 -1.46
N LYS A 3 -12.24 6.26 -1.60
CA LYS A 3 -11.13 5.36 -1.22
C LYS A 3 -9.92 5.53 -2.14
N TYR A 4 -10.15 5.75 -3.43
CA TYR A 4 -9.11 6.00 -4.41
C TYR A 4 -8.44 7.36 -4.18
N GLU A 5 -9.21 8.42 -3.94
CA GLU A 5 -8.65 9.73 -3.57
C GLU A 5 -7.73 9.65 -2.35
N ASN A 6 -8.15 8.94 -1.31
CA ASN A 6 -7.35 8.76 -0.11
C ASN A 6 -6.05 8.00 -0.41
N TYR A 7 -6.11 6.94 -1.22
CA TYR A 7 -4.95 6.17 -1.67
C TYR A 7 -3.96 7.05 -2.43
N VAL A 8 -4.42 7.82 -3.42
CA VAL A 8 -3.56 8.71 -4.22
C VAL A 8 -2.94 9.81 -3.36
N SER A 9 -3.72 10.41 -2.45
CA SER A 9 -3.25 11.45 -1.55
C SER A 9 -2.14 10.94 -0.61
N ALA A 10 -2.35 9.78 0.02
CA ALA A 10 -1.35 9.15 0.88
C ALA A 10 -0.10 8.74 0.09
N LEU A 11 -0.26 8.18 -1.12
CA LEU A 11 0.84 7.82 -2.00
C LEU A 11 1.68 9.04 -2.38
N ASN A 12 1.05 10.14 -2.76
CA ASN A 12 1.74 11.40 -3.06
C ASN A 12 2.54 11.94 -1.88
N SER A 13 2.09 11.72 -0.64
CA SER A 13 2.89 12.05 0.53
C SER A 13 4.05 11.08 0.73
N LEU A 14 3.85 9.78 0.53
CA LEU A 14 4.87 8.76 0.74
C LEU A 14 6.00 8.85 -0.29
N ARG A 15 5.68 9.22 -1.53
CA ARG A 15 6.65 9.44 -2.64
C ARG A 15 7.73 10.47 -2.34
N LYS A 16 7.51 11.35 -1.35
CA LYS A 16 8.50 12.34 -0.90
C LYS A 16 9.56 11.76 0.04
N ALA A 17 9.40 10.51 0.50
CA ALA A 17 10.32 9.86 1.41
C ALA A 17 11.80 9.91 0.97
N PRO A 18 12.17 9.67 -0.31
CA PRO A 18 13.57 9.71 -0.74
C PRO A 18 14.20 11.10 -0.66
N GLU A 19 13.39 12.16 -0.57
CA GLU A 19 13.83 13.56 -0.50
C GLU A 19 14.08 14.01 0.95
N GLN A 20 13.75 13.18 1.94
CA GLN A 20 13.85 13.54 3.36
C GLN A 20 15.23 13.17 3.94
N ASP A 21 15.52 13.70 5.14
CA ASP A 21 16.71 13.33 5.90
C ASP A 21 16.59 11.91 6.47
N LEU A 22 17.07 10.92 5.71
CA LEU A 22 17.05 9.51 6.11
C LEU A 22 18.03 9.18 7.26
N GLY A 23 18.89 10.12 7.67
CA GLY A 23 19.73 9.97 8.86
C GLY A 23 19.00 10.23 10.17
N ASN A 24 17.80 10.82 10.10
CA ASN A 24 17.01 11.21 11.25
C ASN A 24 15.98 10.12 11.62
N ASP A 25 16.02 9.65 12.87
CA ASP A 25 15.16 8.59 13.40
C ASP A 25 13.66 8.95 13.43
N PHE A 26 13.33 10.21 13.72
CA PHE A 26 11.95 10.71 13.64
C PHE A 26 11.43 10.73 12.21
N ILE A 27 12.28 11.08 11.23
CA ILE A 27 11.91 11.04 9.81
C ILE A 27 11.71 9.59 9.36
N GLN A 28 12.61 8.68 9.70
CA GLN A 28 12.47 7.25 9.42
C GLN A 28 11.15 6.69 10.00
N SER A 29 10.84 7.01 11.25
CA SER A 29 9.58 6.61 11.90
C SER A 29 8.37 7.15 11.15
N GLY A 30 8.40 8.43 10.75
CA GLY A 30 7.35 9.04 9.95
C GLY A 30 7.16 8.41 8.56
N ILE A 31 8.23 7.93 7.93
CA ILE A 31 8.16 7.18 6.66
C ILE A 31 7.48 5.82 6.88
N ILE A 32 7.87 5.10 7.94
CA ILE A 32 7.28 3.81 8.31
C ILE A 32 5.78 3.96 8.61
N ASP A 33 5.39 4.98 9.36
CA ASP A 33 3.98 5.28 9.65
C ASP A 33 3.18 5.60 8.38
N LYS A 34 3.75 6.40 7.48
CA LYS A 34 3.11 6.71 6.18
C LYS A 34 2.98 5.47 5.31
N PHE A 35 3.96 4.57 5.32
CA PHE A 35 3.85 3.26 4.66
C PHE A 35 2.70 2.44 5.24
N GLY A 36 2.59 2.35 6.57
CA GLY A 36 1.51 1.61 7.24
C GLY A 36 0.12 2.14 6.86
N LEU A 37 -0.02 3.47 6.79
CA LEU A 37 -1.24 4.12 6.30
C LEU A 37 -1.51 3.83 4.82
N GLN A 38 -0.47 3.92 3.96
CA GLN A 38 -0.61 3.67 2.53
C GLN A 38 -1.07 2.24 2.26
N PHE A 39 -0.47 1.25 2.93
CA PHE A 39 -0.89 -0.15 2.85
C PHE A 39 -2.34 -0.34 3.30
N GLU A 40 -2.72 0.29 4.42
CA GLU A 40 -4.08 0.25 4.97
C GLU A 40 -5.13 0.79 3.98
N LEU A 41 -4.80 1.88 3.28
CA LEU A 41 -5.65 2.47 2.26
C LEU A 41 -5.71 1.59 1.00
N GLY A 42 -4.59 0.97 0.62
CA GLY A 42 -4.51 0.05 -0.53
C GLY A 42 -5.46 -1.14 -0.40
N TRP A 43 -5.39 -1.89 0.70
CA TRP A 43 -6.27 -3.05 0.85
C TRP A 43 -7.75 -2.65 1.01
N LYS A 44 -8.05 -1.49 1.61
CA LYS A 44 -9.42 -0.95 1.67
C LYS A 44 -9.94 -0.52 0.30
N LEU A 45 -9.07 -0.03 -0.58
CA LEU A 45 -9.40 0.28 -1.97
C LEU A 45 -9.71 -1.02 -2.72
N PHE A 46 -8.88 -2.05 -2.62
CA PHE A 46 -9.18 -3.36 -3.22
C PHE A 46 -10.49 -3.94 -2.72
N LYS A 47 -10.77 -3.84 -1.42
CA LYS A 47 -12.06 -4.26 -0.86
C LYS A 47 -13.24 -3.56 -1.53
N ALA A 48 -13.13 -2.25 -1.77
CA ALA A 48 -14.17 -1.46 -2.43
C ALA A 48 -14.31 -1.78 -3.92
N LEU A 49 -13.20 -2.00 -4.62
CA LEU A 49 -13.22 -2.36 -6.03
C LEU A 49 -13.75 -3.79 -6.24
N LEU A 50 -13.38 -4.74 -5.38
CA LEU A 50 -13.96 -6.08 -5.40
C LEU A 50 -15.47 -6.05 -5.10
N ALA A 51 -15.95 -5.13 -4.25
CA ALA A 51 -17.38 -4.91 -4.08
C ALA A 51 -18.05 -4.40 -5.36
N TYR A 52 -17.39 -3.48 -6.07
CA TYR A 52 -17.85 -2.97 -7.36
C TYR A 52 -17.91 -4.08 -8.43
N GLU A 53 -16.95 -5.01 -8.42
CA GLU A 53 -16.92 -6.19 -9.30
C GLU A 53 -17.91 -7.29 -8.87
N GLY A 54 -18.63 -7.11 -7.75
CA GLY A 54 -19.59 -8.08 -7.22
C GLY A 54 -18.97 -9.28 -6.50
N ASP A 55 -17.70 -9.22 -6.11
CA ASP A 55 -17.02 -10.30 -5.40
C ASP A 55 -17.42 -10.33 -3.90
N PRO A 56 -17.89 -11.48 -3.37
CA PRO A 56 -18.38 -11.60 -2.00
C PRO A 56 -17.30 -11.44 -0.93
N VAL A 57 -16.01 -11.57 -1.26
CA VAL A 57 -14.90 -11.35 -0.30
C VAL A 57 -14.93 -9.92 0.24
N SER A 58 -15.51 -8.99 -0.51
CA SER A 58 -15.67 -7.61 -0.09
C SER A 58 -16.62 -7.42 1.10
N ALA A 59 -17.52 -8.37 1.37
CA ALA A 59 -18.47 -8.27 2.48
C ALA A 59 -17.85 -8.68 3.82
N SER A 60 -17.10 -9.79 3.85
CA SER A 60 -16.64 -10.43 5.09
C SER A 60 -15.15 -10.80 5.12
N GLY A 61 -14.44 -10.66 4.01
CA GLY A 61 -13.03 -11.04 3.91
C GLY A 61 -12.11 -10.22 4.81
N SER A 62 -11.12 -10.90 5.40
CA SER A 62 -10.02 -10.24 6.11
C SER A 62 -9.12 -9.49 5.12
N PRO A 63 -8.22 -8.59 5.57
CA PRO A 63 -7.25 -7.94 4.68
C PRO A 63 -6.45 -8.95 3.83
N ARG A 64 -6.13 -10.12 4.42
CA ARG A 64 -5.42 -11.19 3.71
C ARG A 64 -6.28 -11.84 2.63
N ASP A 65 -7.57 -12.07 2.89
CA ASP A 65 -8.48 -12.67 1.91
C ASP A 65 -8.73 -11.71 0.75
N VAL A 66 -8.95 -10.42 1.06
CA VAL A 66 -9.09 -9.36 0.07
C VAL A 66 -7.86 -9.28 -0.83
N LEU A 67 -6.65 -9.29 -0.26
CA LEU A 67 -5.40 -9.26 -1.04
C LEU A 67 -5.24 -10.49 -1.94
N LYS A 68 -5.52 -11.68 -1.42
CA LYS A 68 -5.47 -12.92 -2.22
C LYS A 68 -6.41 -12.87 -3.42
N THR A 69 -7.64 -12.43 -3.22
CA THR A 69 -8.59 -12.26 -4.33
C THR A 69 -8.12 -11.16 -5.28
N ALA A 70 -7.60 -10.05 -4.76
CA ALA A 70 -7.05 -8.97 -5.58
C ALA A 70 -5.92 -9.45 -6.51
N PHE A 71 -5.03 -10.33 -6.04
CA PHE A 71 -3.97 -10.92 -6.90
C PHE A 71 -4.53 -11.75 -8.06
N GLN A 72 -5.71 -12.37 -7.88
CA GLN A 72 -6.38 -13.10 -8.96
C GLN A 72 -7.11 -12.18 -9.94
N TYR A 73 -7.54 -11.01 -9.48
CA TYR A 73 -8.27 -10.02 -10.28
C TYR A 73 -7.35 -9.08 -11.05
N TYR A 74 -6.21 -8.72 -10.48
CA TYR A 74 -5.32 -7.66 -10.95
C TYR A 74 -3.95 -8.23 -11.29
N ASP A 75 -3.74 -8.48 -12.57
CA ASP A 75 -2.49 -9.03 -13.15
C ASP A 75 -1.28 -8.09 -12.99
N PHE A 76 -1.50 -6.81 -12.76
CA PHE A 76 -0.46 -5.81 -12.51
C PHE A 76 0.12 -5.84 -11.09
N MET A 77 -0.49 -6.59 -10.16
CA MET A 77 -0.02 -6.67 -8.78
C MET A 77 1.11 -7.68 -8.60
N ASP A 78 2.14 -7.32 -7.83
CA ASP A 78 3.14 -8.29 -7.37
C ASP A 78 2.71 -8.89 -6.02
N GLU A 79 2.16 -10.11 -6.06
CA GLU A 79 1.73 -10.83 -4.86
C GLU A 79 2.84 -10.95 -3.81
N SER A 80 4.08 -11.19 -4.24
CA SER A 80 5.20 -11.41 -3.33
C SER A 80 5.57 -10.14 -2.56
N LEU A 81 5.53 -8.98 -3.23
CA LEU A 81 5.78 -7.68 -2.60
C LEU A 81 4.67 -7.31 -1.62
N TRP A 82 3.39 -7.45 -2.00
CA TRP A 82 2.27 -7.14 -1.11
C TRP A 82 2.24 -8.04 0.14
N LEU A 83 2.59 -9.33 0.00
CA LEU A 83 2.74 -10.24 1.14
C LEU A 83 3.93 -9.86 2.03
N ARG A 84 5.02 -9.36 1.45
CA ARG A 84 6.16 -8.82 2.21
C ARG A 84 5.75 -7.57 2.98
N MET A 85 5.06 -6.62 2.34
CA MET A 85 4.53 -5.42 3.00
C MET A 85 3.61 -5.77 4.18
N LEU A 86 2.73 -6.77 4.00
CA LEU A 86 1.84 -7.22 5.08
C LEU A 86 2.62 -7.69 6.32
N ARG A 87 3.70 -8.46 6.10
CA ARG A 87 4.58 -8.91 7.18
C ARG A 87 5.32 -7.73 7.81
N ASP A 88 5.96 -6.89 7.01
CA ASP A 88 6.74 -5.75 7.49
C ASP A 88 5.88 -4.75 8.30
N ARG A 89 4.62 -4.53 7.90
CA ARG A 89 3.65 -3.72 8.65
C ARG A 89 3.27 -4.37 9.99
N ASN A 90 3.15 -5.69 10.06
CA ASN A 90 2.84 -6.37 11.31
C ASN A 90 4.04 -6.29 12.27
N ASP A 91 5.25 -6.33 11.74
CA ASP A 91 6.49 -6.27 12.52
C ASP A 91 6.89 -4.83 12.90
N SER A 92 6.43 -3.81 12.16
CA SER A 92 6.81 -2.40 12.38
C SER A 92 6.32 -1.83 13.70
N ALA A 93 5.25 -2.36 14.29
CA ALA A 93 4.78 -1.97 15.63
C ALA A 93 5.78 -2.31 16.76
N HIS A 94 6.77 -3.15 16.47
CA HIS A 94 7.80 -3.58 17.42
C HIS A 94 9.21 -3.20 16.95
N ILE A 95 9.33 -2.26 16.00
CA ILE A 95 10.61 -1.74 15.54
C ILE A 95 11.16 -0.76 16.61
N TYR A 96 12.02 -1.29 17.49
CA TYR A 96 12.86 -0.50 18.41
C TYR A 96 14.34 -0.54 18.00
N ASP A 97 14.64 -1.21 16.90
CA ASP A 97 15.99 -1.47 16.37
C ASP A 97 16.24 -0.55 15.17
N GLU A 98 17.22 0.36 15.32
CA GLU A 98 17.57 1.37 14.31
C GLU A 98 17.96 0.74 12.97
N GLU A 99 18.67 -0.40 12.98
CA GLU A 99 19.02 -1.06 11.73
C GLU A 99 17.81 -1.66 11.03
N ARG A 100 16.83 -2.18 11.79
CA ARG A 100 15.57 -2.67 11.22
C ARG A 100 14.76 -1.52 10.63
N ALA A 101 14.69 -0.38 11.33
CA ALA A 101 14.02 0.81 10.83
C ALA A 101 14.65 1.27 9.51
N ARG A 102 15.98 1.37 9.45
CA ARG A 102 16.71 1.75 8.23
C ARG A 102 16.44 0.78 7.08
N ARG A 103 16.55 -0.54 7.30
CA ARG A 103 16.25 -1.55 6.27
C ARG A 103 14.81 -1.49 5.77
N LEU A 104 13.85 -1.21 6.66
CA LEU A 104 12.45 -1.05 6.29
C LEU A 104 12.24 0.22 5.47
N VAL A 105 12.85 1.34 5.85
CA VAL A 105 12.80 2.58 5.06
C VAL A 105 13.39 2.37 3.67
N ASP A 106 14.51 1.67 3.56
CA ASP A 106 15.11 1.32 2.26
C ASP A 106 14.15 0.48 1.42
N ALA A 107 13.52 -0.55 2.01
CA ALA A 107 12.52 -1.38 1.32
C ALA A 107 11.29 -0.57 0.89
N ILE A 108 10.82 0.35 1.74
CA ILE A 108 9.70 1.24 1.42
C ILE A 108 10.04 2.07 0.18
N ILE A 109 11.23 2.66 0.14
CA ILE A 109 11.66 3.54 -0.96
C ILE A 109 11.90 2.76 -2.25
N VAL A 110 12.64 1.66 -2.17
CA VAL A 110 13.14 0.94 -3.36
C VAL A 110 12.11 -0.04 -3.91
N ASP A 111 11.34 -0.69 -3.05
CA ASP A 111 10.42 -1.77 -3.46
C ASP A 111 8.94 -1.33 -3.36
N TYR A 112 8.53 -0.70 -2.26
CA TYR A 112 7.10 -0.56 -1.96
C TYR A 112 6.45 0.66 -2.62
N ILE A 113 7.13 1.80 -2.65
CA ILE A 113 6.63 2.98 -3.39
C ILE A 113 6.41 2.64 -4.87
N PRO A 114 7.38 2.03 -5.60
CA PRO A 114 7.17 1.64 -6.99
C PRO A 114 6.01 0.67 -7.20
N GLU A 115 5.80 -0.27 -6.28
CA GLU A 115 4.67 -1.20 -6.37
C GLU A 115 3.33 -0.50 -6.14
N PHE A 116 3.24 0.44 -5.18
CA PHE A 116 2.03 1.26 -5.02
C PHE A 116 1.74 2.13 -6.25
N GLU A 117 2.77 2.67 -6.91
CA GLU A 117 2.65 3.42 -8.16
C GLU A 117 2.19 2.52 -9.31
N ARG A 118 2.73 1.30 -9.42
CA ARG A 118 2.30 0.30 -10.41
C ARG A 118 0.82 -0.03 -10.25
N VAL A 119 0.39 -0.31 -9.02
CA VAL A 119 -1.03 -0.54 -8.71
C VAL A 119 -1.88 0.66 -9.09
N ASN A 120 -1.45 1.87 -8.75
CA ASN A 120 -2.17 3.09 -9.12
C ASN A 120 -2.38 3.17 -10.64
N GLN A 121 -1.31 2.94 -11.41
CA GLN A 121 -1.37 2.99 -12.86
C GLN A 121 -2.26 1.89 -13.45
N GLY A 122 -2.16 0.66 -12.94
CA GLY A 122 -3.02 -0.46 -13.35
C GLY A 122 -4.50 -0.18 -13.09
N LEU A 123 -4.83 0.40 -11.93
CA LEU A 123 -6.19 0.80 -11.59
C LEU A 123 -6.72 1.91 -12.51
N VAL A 124 -5.91 2.94 -12.80
CA VAL A 124 -6.29 4.01 -13.73
C VAL A 124 -6.57 3.45 -15.13
N VAL A 125 -5.73 2.55 -15.63
CA VAL A 125 -5.93 1.92 -16.95
C VAL A 125 -7.20 1.07 -16.98
N ARG A 126 -7.49 0.33 -15.90
CA ARG A 126 -8.64 -0.58 -15.84
C ARG A 126 -9.98 0.13 -15.64
N TYR A 127 -10.03 1.10 -14.73
CA TYR A 127 -11.29 1.70 -14.27
C TYR A 127 -11.53 3.12 -14.80
N GLY A 128 -10.48 3.84 -15.23
CA GLY A 128 -10.60 5.17 -15.81
C GLY A 128 -11.43 6.13 -14.96
N GLU A 129 -12.47 6.72 -15.56
CA GLU A 129 -13.34 7.70 -14.90
C GLU A 129 -14.16 7.11 -13.74
N ALA A 130 -14.40 5.80 -13.70
CA ALA A 130 -15.14 5.15 -12.61
C ALA A 130 -14.44 5.28 -11.24
N LEU A 131 -13.15 5.62 -11.22
CA LEU A 131 -12.42 5.93 -9.99
C LEU A 131 -12.75 7.30 -9.41
N ASN A 132 -13.37 8.19 -10.21
CA ASN A 132 -13.74 9.55 -9.81
C ASN A 132 -15.16 9.61 -9.24
N ASP A 133 -16.00 8.60 -9.50
CA ASP A 133 -17.36 8.44 -8.94
C ASP A 133 -17.36 7.97 -7.48
#